data_AF-A0A7X7Q236-F1
#
_entry.id   AF-A0A7X7Q236-F1
#
_cell.length_a   1.000
_cell.length_b   1.000
_cell.length_c   1.000
_cell.angle_alpha   90.00
_cell.angle_beta   90.00
_cell.angle_gamma   90.00
#
_symmetry.space_group_name_H-M   'P 1'
#
loop_
_entity.id
_entity.type
_entity.pdbx_description
1 polymer ?
#
loop_
_entity_poly.entity_id
_entity_poly.type
_entity_poly.pdbx_seq_one_letter_code
_entity_poly.pdbx_strand_id
1 'polypeptide(L)'
;KIFAFHLIMRCPQYSLSDEEPDYYDECGLEIFKYGYIKHKMELKIATEEEIATFNSLKIKQEYLDDFLTRRKINVAMNLKTLEYVKDHTIDFLIIPQDDAAVYGWTAMDQKVIRSQIEKDRLQLRAYMYPGADEVGNTLISRMLNEIKGKRPLVYIKYAVCSAPTTIPVLEDRFLDTTIKYHIVASGGLVVSSIDEADIILCVNAPADVMISAPHQFETKGAGFTTQRNLVEFIEFLDYIINVKKKPAILADVAFGNGGDLELITLVEQKGLIMKLAAYAGWNTSSNSLGTCIPHGFRYLIYGNDTVHKDFLVHRYIEDLGYCSVVRRYITENYLQDLGFNYFYVKEQRGIVSELAKSELEKFIKDYLPSLVGKVKFNDVYMPWRRMFEIGLDVQYTG
;
A
#
# COMPACT_ATOMS: atom_id res chain seq x y z
N LYS A 1 7.27 9.05 -25.14
CA LYS A 1 6.95 7.72 -24.58
C LYS A 1 5.68 7.82 -23.77
N ILE A 2 4.84 6.78 -23.79
CA ILE A 2 3.57 6.71 -23.07
C ILE A 2 3.66 5.57 -22.06
N PHE A 3 3.60 5.94 -20.78
CA PHE A 3 3.55 5.00 -19.66
C PHE A 3 2.12 5.02 -19.12
N ALA A 4 1.50 3.86 -19.01
CA ALA A 4 0.09 3.74 -18.69
C ALA A 4 -0.16 2.66 -17.64
N PHE A 5 -1.35 2.69 -17.06
CA PHE A 5 -1.86 1.60 -16.26
C PHE A 5 -3.35 1.37 -16.51
N HIS A 6 -3.81 0.14 -16.25
CA HIS A 6 -5.23 -0.19 -16.15
C HIS A 6 -5.43 -1.29 -15.11
N LEU A 7 -6.42 -1.12 -14.25
CA LEU A 7 -6.60 -1.91 -13.04
C LEU A 7 -7.45 -3.17 -13.28
N ILE A 8 -7.08 -4.28 -12.64
CA ILE A 8 -8.00 -5.43 -12.49
C ILE A 8 -9.03 -5.08 -11.41
N MET A 9 -10.31 -5.21 -11.77
CA MET A 9 -11.42 -4.90 -10.86
C MET A 9 -11.32 -5.71 -9.56
N ARG A 10 -11.37 -5.02 -8.42
CA ARG A 10 -11.34 -5.64 -7.09
C ARG A 10 -12.52 -6.56 -6.81
N CYS A 11 -12.40 -7.35 -5.74
CA CYS A 11 -13.51 -8.10 -5.16
C CYS A 11 -13.39 -8.06 -3.63
N PRO A 12 -14.02 -7.05 -2.98
CA PRO A 12 -13.93 -6.86 -1.54
C PRO A 12 -14.31 -8.09 -0.72
N GLN A 13 -13.64 -8.29 0.42
CA GLN A 13 -13.88 -9.41 1.34
C GLN A 13 -14.90 -9.05 2.44
N TYR A 14 -15.86 -8.19 2.12
CA TYR A 14 -16.86 -7.65 3.04
C TYR A 14 -18.13 -7.25 2.28
N SER A 15 -19.20 -6.99 3.02
CA SER A 15 -20.48 -6.50 2.50
C SER A 15 -20.66 -5.03 2.90
N LEU A 16 -20.40 -4.11 1.96
CA LEU A 16 -20.54 -2.66 2.13
C LEU A 16 -20.64 -1.99 0.75
N SER A 17 -21.63 -1.12 0.57
CA SER A 17 -21.91 -0.43 -0.71
C SER A 17 -21.33 0.98 -0.83
N ASP A 18 -20.50 1.44 0.11
CA ASP A 18 -19.96 2.82 0.11
C ASP A 18 -19.19 3.17 -1.18
N GLU A 19 -18.47 2.20 -1.73
CA GLU A 19 -17.71 2.31 -2.99
C GLU A 19 -18.17 1.32 -4.06
N GLU A 20 -19.13 0.45 -3.73
CA GLU A 20 -19.58 -0.68 -4.54
C GLU A 20 -21.05 -0.51 -4.94
N PRO A 21 -21.55 -1.27 -5.94
CA PRO A 21 -22.99 -1.28 -6.23
C PRO A 21 -23.84 -1.62 -4.99
N ASP A 22 -25.02 -1.03 -4.85
CA ASP A 22 -25.92 -1.16 -3.67
C ASP A 22 -26.09 -2.60 -3.15
N TYR A 23 -26.10 -3.60 -4.05
CA TYR A 23 -26.24 -5.01 -3.65
C TYR A 23 -25.07 -5.56 -2.81
N TYR A 24 -23.95 -4.86 -2.73
CA TYR A 24 -22.84 -5.25 -1.87
C TYR A 24 -23.18 -5.19 -0.38
N ASP A 25 -24.11 -4.31 0.04
CA ASP A 25 -24.62 -4.33 1.41
C ASP A 25 -25.34 -5.65 1.74
N GLU A 26 -26.00 -6.25 0.75
CA GLU A 26 -26.74 -7.50 0.91
C GLU A 26 -25.83 -8.73 0.79
N CYS A 27 -24.92 -8.77 -0.20
CA CYS A 27 -24.22 -10.00 -0.57
C CYS A 27 -22.77 -9.85 -1.08
N GLY A 28 -22.06 -8.77 -0.74
CA GLY A 28 -20.68 -8.55 -1.19
C GLY A 28 -19.71 -9.67 -0.77
N LEU A 29 -19.76 -10.06 0.51
CA LEU A 29 -18.95 -11.15 1.06
C LEU A 29 -19.28 -12.51 0.40
N GLU A 30 -20.55 -12.75 0.10
CA GLU A 30 -21.02 -13.96 -0.57
C GLU A 30 -20.48 -14.04 -2.00
N ILE A 31 -20.49 -12.93 -2.75
CA ILE A 31 -19.89 -12.84 -4.09
C ILE A 31 -18.40 -13.18 -4.05
N PHE A 32 -17.67 -12.65 -3.06
CA PHE A 32 -16.27 -13.00 -2.84
C PHE A 32 -16.08 -14.49 -2.56
N LYS A 33 -16.80 -15.04 -1.57
CA LYS A 33 -16.73 -16.46 -1.19
C LYS A 33 -17.06 -17.38 -2.38
N TYR A 34 -18.07 -17.03 -3.16
CA TYR A 34 -18.46 -17.77 -4.36
C TYR A 34 -17.27 -17.87 -5.33
N GLY A 35 -16.65 -16.74 -5.66
CA GLY A 35 -15.50 -16.72 -6.58
C GLY A 35 -14.29 -17.46 -6.02
N TYR A 36 -13.99 -17.25 -4.74
CA TYR A 36 -12.85 -17.85 -4.04
C TYR A 36 -12.94 -19.38 -4.09
N ILE A 37 -14.07 -19.94 -3.66
CA ILE A 37 -14.27 -21.39 -3.63
C ILE A 37 -14.39 -21.96 -5.03
N LYS A 38 -15.10 -21.28 -5.95
CA LYS A 38 -15.17 -21.68 -7.36
C LYS A 38 -13.77 -21.84 -7.97
N HIS A 39 -12.89 -20.87 -7.77
CA HIS A 39 -11.52 -20.96 -8.28
C HIS A 39 -10.78 -22.15 -7.66
N LYS A 40 -10.90 -22.40 -6.35
CA LYS A 40 -10.31 -23.59 -5.71
C LYS A 40 -10.89 -24.91 -6.25
N MET A 41 -12.17 -24.96 -6.58
CA MET A 41 -12.80 -26.12 -7.21
C MET A 41 -12.25 -26.38 -8.62
N GLU A 42 -12.07 -25.33 -9.44
CA GLU A 42 -11.42 -25.43 -10.75
C GLU A 42 -9.99 -25.97 -10.66
N LEU A 43 -9.29 -25.61 -9.58
CA LEU A 43 -7.94 -26.10 -9.25
C LEU A 43 -7.92 -27.47 -8.56
N LYS A 44 -9.08 -28.04 -8.21
CA LYS A 44 -9.22 -29.32 -7.48
C LYS A 44 -8.55 -29.33 -6.10
N ILE A 45 -8.56 -28.20 -5.41
CA ILE A 45 -7.98 -28.03 -4.06
C ILE A 45 -9.01 -27.51 -3.03
N ALA A 46 -10.29 -27.44 -3.40
CA ALA A 46 -11.36 -27.07 -2.48
C ALA A 46 -11.62 -28.19 -1.47
N THR A 47 -11.82 -27.84 -0.21
CA THR A 47 -12.20 -28.79 0.84
C THR A 47 -13.69 -29.13 0.78
N GLU A 48 -14.11 -30.23 1.42
CA GLU A 48 -15.53 -30.60 1.50
C GLU A 48 -16.37 -29.52 2.21
N GLU A 49 -15.82 -28.90 3.26
CA GLU A 49 -16.45 -27.78 3.98
C GLU A 49 -16.64 -26.54 3.09
N GLU A 50 -15.63 -26.21 2.26
CA GLU A 50 -15.73 -25.12 1.30
C GLU A 50 -16.80 -25.42 0.24
N ILE A 51 -16.88 -26.65 -0.27
CA ILE A 51 -17.91 -27.04 -1.24
C ILE A 51 -19.31 -26.97 -0.61
N ALA A 52 -19.47 -27.40 0.64
CA ALA A 52 -20.72 -27.26 1.37
C ALA A 52 -21.10 -25.77 1.54
N THR A 53 -20.12 -24.94 1.90
CA THR A 53 -20.30 -23.48 1.99
C THR A 53 -20.76 -22.90 0.65
N PHE A 54 -20.07 -23.22 -0.44
CA PHE A 54 -20.39 -22.77 -1.80
C PHE A 54 -21.83 -23.09 -2.20
N ASN A 55 -22.29 -24.31 -1.93
CA ASN A 55 -23.66 -24.73 -2.23
C ASN A 55 -24.72 -24.04 -1.34
N SER A 56 -24.32 -23.47 -0.21
CA SER A 56 -25.22 -22.78 0.73
C SER A 56 -25.30 -21.26 0.51
N LEU A 57 -24.41 -20.69 -0.31
CA LEU A 57 -24.36 -19.25 -0.58
C LEU A 57 -25.65 -18.78 -1.27
N LYS A 58 -26.24 -17.71 -0.74
CA LYS A 58 -27.45 -17.10 -1.28
C LYS A 58 -27.08 -15.78 -1.96
N ILE A 59 -27.05 -15.80 -3.28
CA ILE A 59 -26.81 -14.61 -4.10
C ILE A 59 -27.95 -14.54 -5.12
N LYS A 60 -28.60 -13.38 -5.24
CA LYS A 60 -29.60 -13.19 -6.30
C LYS A 60 -28.88 -13.29 -7.65
N GLN A 61 -29.43 -14.06 -8.58
CA GLN A 61 -28.80 -14.30 -9.87
C GLN A 61 -28.53 -12.98 -10.63
N GLU A 62 -29.44 -12.02 -10.53
CA GLU A 62 -29.29 -10.68 -11.13
C GLU A 62 -28.06 -9.92 -10.62
N TYR A 63 -27.75 -10.01 -9.31
CA TYR A 63 -26.58 -9.35 -8.71
C TYR A 63 -25.28 -10.01 -9.18
N LEU A 64 -25.27 -11.35 -9.22
CA LEU A 64 -24.11 -12.09 -9.72
C LEU A 64 -23.88 -11.83 -11.22
N ASP A 65 -24.94 -11.78 -12.01
CA ASP A 65 -24.86 -11.52 -13.46
C ASP A 65 -24.36 -10.10 -13.75
N ASP A 66 -24.82 -9.08 -13.02
CA ASP A 66 -24.30 -7.71 -13.13
C ASP A 66 -22.80 -7.67 -12.79
N PHE A 67 -22.41 -8.23 -11.63
CA PHE A 67 -21.02 -8.29 -11.20
C PHE A 67 -20.12 -8.96 -12.24
N LEU A 68 -20.52 -10.12 -12.77
CA LEU A 68 -19.77 -10.85 -13.79
C LEU A 68 -19.71 -10.10 -15.13
N THR A 69 -20.77 -9.38 -15.49
CA THR A 69 -20.80 -8.55 -16.69
C THR A 69 -19.80 -7.42 -16.60
N ARG A 70 -19.76 -6.69 -15.47
CA ARG A 70 -18.77 -5.64 -15.21
C ARG A 70 -17.35 -6.18 -15.27
N ARG A 71 -17.11 -7.33 -14.64
CA ARG A 71 -15.81 -8.01 -14.64
C ARG A 71 -15.35 -8.38 -16.05
N LYS A 72 -16.25 -8.95 -16.86
CA LYS A 72 -15.95 -9.29 -18.26
C LYS A 72 -15.57 -8.05 -19.07
N ILE A 73 -16.24 -6.92 -18.85
CA ILE A 73 -15.89 -5.64 -19.50
C ILE A 73 -14.49 -5.20 -19.07
N ASN A 74 -14.19 -5.21 -17.76
CA ASN A 74 -12.87 -4.83 -17.25
C ASN A 74 -11.74 -5.72 -17.82
N VAL A 75 -11.92 -7.04 -17.86
CA VAL A 75 -10.95 -7.97 -18.47
C VAL A 75 -10.77 -7.67 -19.96
N ALA A 76 -11.85 -7.42 -20.70
CA ALA A 76 -11.76 -7.05 -22.11
C ALA A 76 -10.98 -5.74 -22.33
N MET A 77 -11.14 -4.75 -21.45
CA MET A 77 -10.38 -3.50 -21.51
C MET A 77 -8.91 -3.70 -21.15
N ASN A 78 -8.58 -4.55 -20.17
CA ASN A 78 -7.20 -4.95 -19.87
C ASN A 78 -6.53 -5.67 -21.05
N LEU A 79 -7.26 -6.53 -21.76
CA LEU A 79 -6.74 -7.16 -22.98
C LEU A 79 -6.54 -6.13 -24.10
N LYS A 80 -7.43 -5.13 -24.21
CA LYS A 80 -7.29 -4.06 -25.19
C LYS A 80 -6.07 -3.18 -24.95
N THR A 81 -5.72 -2.89 -23.70
CA THR A 81 -4.50 -2.12 -23.40
C THR A 81 -3.22 -2.85 -23.80
N LEU A 82 -3.21 -4.19 -23.75
CA LEU A 82 -2.09 -5.00 -24.25
C LEU A 82 -1.92 -4.87 -25.77
N GLU A 83 -2.98 -4.66 -26.53
CA GLU A 83 -2.88 -4.39 -27.97
C GLU A 83 -2.11 -3.09 -28.23
N TYR A 84 -2.35 -2.05 -27.44
CA TYR A 84 -1.61 -0.77 -27.53
C TYR A 84 -0.14 -0.91 -27.08
N VAL A 85 0.18 -1.86 -26.20
CA VAL A 85 1.59 -2.17 -25.90
C VAL A 85 2.23 -2.89 -27.08
N LYS A 86 1.49 -3.83 -27.69
CA LYS A 86 1.94 -4.62 -28.83
C LYS A 86 2.25 -3.77 -30.06
N ASP A 87 1.41 -2.79 -30.37
CA ASP A 87 1.60 -1.87 -31.50
C ASP A 87 2.54 -0.68 -31.21
N HIS A 88 3.10 -0.61 -29.99
CA HIS A 88 4.00 0.44 -29.52
C HIS A 88 3.36 1.82 -29.30
N THR A 89 2.03 1.91 -29.25
CA THR A 89 1.34 3.12 -28.75
C THR A 89 1.65 3.37 -27.27
N ILE A 90 1.68 2.31 -26.45
CA ILE A 90 2.10 2.33 -25.05
C ILE A 90 3.48 1.68 -24.93
N ASP A 91 4.46 2.42 -24.40
CA ASP A 91 5.82 1.93 -24.22
C ASP A 91 5.94 0.98 -23.02
N PHE A 92 5.19 1.26 -21.96
CA PHE A 92 5.20 0.50 -20.72
C PHE A 92 3.83 0.55 -20.04
N LEU A 93 3.34 -0.62 -19.65
CA LEU A 93 2.04 -0.81 -19.02
C LEU A 93 2.21 -1.48 -17.64
N ILE A 94 1.46 -1.00 -16.66
CA ILE A 94 1.23 -1.73 -15.42
C ILE A 94 -0.24 -2.12 -15.36
N ILE A 95 -0.51 -3.38 -15.00
CA ILE A 95 -1.85 -3.88 -14.70
C ILE A 95 -1.87 -4.23 -13.20
N PRO A 96 -2.24 -3.29 -12.34
CA PRO A 96 -2.27 -3.52 -10.90
C PRO A 96 -3.51 -4.33 -10.49
N GLN A 97 -3.52 -4.84 -9.26
CA GLN A 97 -4.64 -5.63 -8.71
C GLN A 97 -5.08 -5.06 -7.38
N ASP A 98 -6.30 -4.54 -7.36
CA ASP A 98 -6.95 -3.96 -6.20
C ASP A 98 -7.69 -5.04 -5.39
N ASP A 99 -7.61 -4.97 -4.06
CA ASP A 99 -8.01 -6.00 -3.09
C ASP A 99 -7.76 -7.43 -3.58
N ALA A 100 -6.49 -7.77 -3.81
CA ALA A 100 -6.12 -9.07 -4.34
C ALA A 100 -6.27 -10.19 -3.29
N ALA A 101 -6.44 -11.40 -3.78
CA ALA A 101 -6.44 -12.62 -2.98
C ALA A 101 -5.80 -13.76 -3.77
N VAL A 102 -5.21 -14.72 -3.05
CA VAL A 102 -4.53 -15.89 -3.65
C VAL A 102 -5.47 -16.68 -4.58
N TYR A 103 -6.75 -16.75 -4.24
CA TYR A 103 -7.80 -17.35 -5.06
C TYR A 103 -8.98 -16.39 -5.21
N GLY A 104 -9.91 -16.70 -6.11
CA GLY A 104 -11.07 -15.86 -6.39
C GLY A 104 -11.05 -15.18 -7.74
N TRP A 105 -11.96 -14.21 -7.90
CA TRP A 105 -12.23 -13.54 -9.18
C TRP A 105 -11.02 -12.83 -9.75
N THR A 106 -10.34 -11.99 -8.95
CA THR A 106 -9.11 -11.30 -9.34
C THR A 106 -8.03 -12.28 -9.81
N ALA A 107 -7.87 -13.42 -9.13
CA ALA A 107 -6.91 -14.46 -9.50
C ALA A 107 -7.27 -15.18 -10.82
N MET A 108 -8.56 -15.34 -11.12
CA MET A 108 -8.99 -15.88 -12.41
C MET A 108 -8.78 -14.87 -13.54
N ASP A 109 -9.10 -13.59 -13.31
CA ASP A 109 -8.91 -12.50 -14.28
C ASP A 109 -7.43 -12.32 -14.63
N GLN A 110 -6.57 -12.31 -13.60
CA GLN A 110 -5.12 -12.16 -13.78
C GLN A 110 -4.54 -13.30 -14.62
N LYS A 111 -5.07 -14.53 -14.50
CA LYS A 111 -4.62 -15.69 -15.28
C LYS A 111 -4.88 -15.49 -16.77
N VAL A 112 -6.05 -14.94 -17.12
CA VAL A 112 -6.40 -14.61 -18.51
C VAL A 112 -5.43 -13.57 -19.07
N ILE A 113 -5.18 -12.50 -18.31
CA ILE A 113 -4.30 -11.41 -18.73
C ILE A 113 -2.84 -11.87 -18.83
N ARG A 114 -2.31 -12.64 -17.86
CA ARG A 114 -0.96 -13.23 -17.93
C ARG A 114 -0.79 -14.10 -19.17
N SER A 115 -1.77 -14.94 -19.47
CA SER A 115 -1.73 -15.81 -20.65
C SER A 115 -1.62 -14.99 -21.94
N GLN A 116 -2.31 -13.85 -22.01
CA GLN A 116 -2.22 -12.95 -23.16
C GLN A 116 -0.86 -12.22 -23.23
N ILE A 117 -0.35 -11.71 -22.10
CA ILE A 117 1.00 -11.11 -22.01
C ILE A 117 2.05 -12.11 -22.52
N GLU A 118 1.96 -13.37 -22.13
CA GLU A 118 2.89 -14.41 -22.55
C GLU A 118 2.77 -14.73 -24.04
N LYS A 119 1.54 -14.90 -24.53
CA LYS A 119 1.25 -15.17 -25.95
C LYS A 119 1.80 -14.07 -26.86
N ASP A 120 1.65 -12.81 -26.47
CA ASP A 120 2.14 -11.66 -27.23
C ASP A 120 3.60 -11.27 -26.90
N ARG A 121 4.26 -12.00 -25.99
CA ARG A 121 5.65 -11.77 -25.56
C ARG A 121 5.90 -10.37 -24.99
N LEU A 122 4.97 -9.90 -24.16
CA LEU A 122 4.97 -8.55 -23.57
C LEU A 122 5.54 -8.50 -22.14
N GLN A 123 6.11 -9.59 -21.62
CA GLN A 123 6.51 -9.74 -20.20
C GLN A 123 7.47 -8.64 -19.72
N LEU A 124 8.29 -8.06 -20.61
CA LEU A 124 9.24 -6.99 -20.28
C LEU A 124 8.68 -5.57 -20.47
N ARG A 125 7.42 -5.44 -20.91
CA ARG A 125 6.74 -4.16 -21.19
C ARG A 125 5.37 -4.03 -20.52
N ALA A 126 4.79 -5.13 -20.03
CA ALA A 126 3.54 -5.16 -19.29
C ALA A 126 3.74 -5.91 -17.97
N TYR A 127 3.73 -5.19 -16.84
CA TYR A 127 3.92 -5.77 -15.50
C TYR A 127 2.59 -5.90 -14.76
N MET A 128 2.50 -6.90 -13.89
CA MET A 128 1.26 -7.19 -13.16
C MET A 128 1.54 -7.63 -11.73
N TYR A 129 1.06 -6.86 -10.75
CA TYR A 129 1.34 -7.01 -9.32
C TYR A 129 0.19 -6.42 -8.48
N PRO A 130 0.03 -6.77 -7.19
CA PRO A 130 -0.97 -6.16 -6.30
C PRO A 130 -0.73 -4.66 -6.09
N GLY A 131 -1.78 -3.87 -5.90
CA GLY A 131 -1.68 -2.41 -5.79
C GLY A 131 -2.78 -1.71 -6.58
N ALA A 132 -2.90 -0.40 -6.42
CA ALA A 132 -3.87 0.41 -7.15
C ALA A 132 -3.47 1.89 -7.13
N ASP A 133 -3.47 2.48 -5.95
CA ASP A 133 -3.41 3.93 -5.74
C ASP A 133 -2.02 4.51 -6.03
N GLU A 134 -0.98 3.70 -5.83
CA GLU A 134 0.42 4.10 -5.90
C GLU A 134 1.02 4.03 -7.31
N VAL A 135 0.30 3.45 -8.26
CA VAL A 135 0.82 3.09 -9.59
C VAL A 135 1.29 4.33 -10.35
N GLY A 136 0.62 5.46 -10.16
CA GLY A 136 1.06 6.76 -10.69
C GLY A 136 2.46 7.15 -10.23
N ASN A 137 2.77 7.00 -8.94
CA ASN A 137 4.10 7.27 -8.38
C ASN A 137 5.16 6.34 -9.01
N THR A 138 4.81 5.06 -9.17
CA THR A 138 5.68 4.04 -9.79
C THR A 138 6.02 4.41 -11.24
N LEU A 139 5.01 4.76 -12.05
CA LEU A 139 5.21 5.15 -13.46
C LEU A 139 6.00 6.46 -13.59
N ILE A 140 5.74 7.46 -12.73
CA ILE A 140 6.50 8.71 -12.71
C ILE A 140 7.96 8.44 -12.37
N SER A 141 8.24 7.61 -11.37
CA SER A 141 9.60 7.22 -11.00
C SER A 141 10.33 6.55 -12.16
N ARG A 142 9.66 5.60 -12.83
CA ARG A 142 10.21 4.95 -14.03
C ARG A 142 10.56 5.97 -15.11
N MET A 143 9.62 6.85 -15.42
CA MET A 143 9.78 7.87 -16.46
C MET A 143 10.95 8.79 -16.13
N LEU A 144 11.04 9.22 -14.87
CA LEU A 144 12.10 10.08 -14.39
C LEU A 144 13.48 9.40 -14.49
N ASN A 145 13.60 8.15 -14.03
CA ASN A 145 14.83 7.37 -14.14
C ASN A 145 15.25 7.21 -15.60
N GLU A 146 14.30 6.94 -16.49
CA GLU A 146 14.58 6.81 -17.92
C GLU A 146 15.07 8.12 -18.55
N ILE A 147 14.41 9.25 -18.26
CA ILE A 147 14.80 10.59 -18.72
C ILE A 147 16.21 10.94 -18.23
N LYS A 148 16.56 10.54 -17.01
CA LYS A 148 17.88 10.81 -16.41
C LYS A 148 18.94 9.77 -16.77
N GLY A 149 18.60 8.73 -17.53
CA GLY A 149 19.52 7.62 -17.85
C GLY A 149 20.01 6.89 -16.60
N LYS A 150 19.18 6.80 -15.55
CA LYS A 150 19.49 6.16 -14.27
C LYS A 150 18.80 4.81 -14.15
N ARG A 151 19.43 3.91 -13.38
CA ARG A 151 18.87 2.62 -13.02
C ARG A 151 19.30 2.27 -11.59
N PRO A 152 18.59 2.78 -10.57
CA PRO A 152 18.97 2.61 -9.16
C PRO A 152 19.17 1.15 -8.78
N LEU A 153 20.29 0.85 -8.10
CA LEU A 153 20.59 -0.46 -7.54
C LEU A 153 20.12 -0.51 -6.07
N VAL A 154 19.31 -1.50 -5.73
CA VAL A 154 18.61 -1.58 -4.44
C VAL A 154 19.01 -2.86 -3.70
N TYR A 155 19.50 -2.72 -2.47
CA TYR A 155 19.66 -3.83 -1.54
C TYR A 155 18.47 -3.85 -0.57
N ILE A 156 17.88 -5.03 -0.36
CA ILE A 156 16.70 -5.19 0.49
C ILE A 156 17.12 -5.78 1.84
N LYS A 157 16.79 -5.09 2.93
CA LYS A 157 16.92 -5.59 4.30
C LYS A 157 15.53 -5.75 4.91
N TYR A 158 15.20 -6.96 5.34
CA TYR A 158 13.97 -7.23 6.08
C TYR A 158 14.20 -7.14 7.58
N ALA A 159 13.21 -6.64 8.32
CA ALA A 159 13.22 -6.64 9.80
C ALA A 159 13.07 -8.05 10.39
N VAL A 160 12.57 -9.01 9.59
CA VAL A 160 12.37 -10.41 9.99
C VAL A 160 12.75 -11.34 8.84
N CYS A 161 13.34 -12.50 9.15
CA CYS A 161 13.76 -13.48 8.13
C CYS A 161 12.59 -14.14 7.38
N SER A 162 11.41 -14.28 8.01
CA SER A 162 10.22 -14.88 7.38
C SER A 162 9.40 -13.89 6.55
N ALA A 163 9.59 -12.57 6.75
CA ALA A 163 8.89 -11.52 6.03
C ALA A 163 8.89 -11.68 4.49
N PRO A 164 9.97 -12.12 3.82
CA PRO A 164 9.95 -12.35 2.37
C PRO A 164 8.86 -13.31 1.89
N THR A 165 8.43 -14.23 2.76
CA THR A 165 7.49 -15.32 2.46
C THR A 165 6.08 -15.11 3.02
N THR A 166 5.83 -14.00 3.71
CA THR A 166 4.47 -13.67 4.14
C THR A 166 3.66 -13.14 2.95
N ILE A 167 2.35 -13.38 2.97
CA ILE A 167 1.41 -12.78 2.02
C ILE A 167 0.66 -11.70 2.79
N PRO A 168 0.89 -10.41 2.51
CA PRO A 168 0.15 -9.34 3.16
C PRO A 168 -1.36 -9.45 2.91
N VAL A 169 -2.16 -8.89 3.82
CA VAL A 169 -3.62 -8.76 3.61
C VAL A 169 -3.86 -7.94 2.34
N LEU A 170 -4.88 -8.32 1.56
CA LEU A 170 -5.23 -7.72 0.27
C LEU A 170 -4.17 -7.92 -0.83
N GLU A 171 -3.25 -8.87 -0.64
CA GLU A 171 -2.29 -9.31 -1.65
C GLU A 171 -2.45 -10.80 -2.00
N ASP A 172 -1.88 -11.21 -3.13
CA ASP A 172 -2.02 -12.56 -3.69
C ASP A 172 -0.72 -13.37 -3.73
N ARG A 173 0.40 -12.81 -3.26
CA ARG A 173 1.74 -13.40 -3.39
C ARG A 173 2.66 -12.99 -2.25
N PHE A 174 3.81 -13.64 -2.20
CA PHE A 174 4.85 -13.32 -1.24
C PHE A 174 5.34 -11.88 -1.36
N LEU A 175 5.53 -11.22 -0.20
CA LEU A 175 5.96 -9.83 -0.09
C LEU A 175 7.23 -9.54 -0.92
N ASP A 176 8.22 -10.43 -0.90
CA ASP A 176 9.46 -10.24 -1.66
C ASP A 176 9.23 -10.22 -3.19
N THR A 177 8.22 -10.96 -3.66
CA THR A 177 7.83 -10.91 -5.08
C THR A 177 7.24 -9.56 -5.42
N THR A 178 6.35 -9.02 -4.58
CA THR A 178 5.75 -7.69 -4.75
C THR A 178 6.82 -6.59 -4.71
N ILE A 179 7.73 -6.61 -3.73
CA ILE A 179 8.84 -5.65 -3.60
C ILE A 179 9.69 -5.62 -4.87
N LYS A 180 10.10 -6.80 -5.37
CA LYS A 180 10.88 -6.90 -6.59
C LYS A 180 10.15 -6.28 -7.78
N TYR A 181 8.84 -6.51 -7.91
CA TYR A 181 8.00 -5.87 -8.94
C TYR A 181 8.02 -4.35 -8.82
N HIS A 182 7.80 -3.76 -7.63
CA HIS A 182 7.82 -2.30 -7.46
C HIS A 182 9.19 -1.69 -7.78
N ILE A 183 10.28 -2.34 -7.41
CA ILE A 183 11.65 -1.89 -7.73
C ILE A 183 11.85 -1.87 -9.25
N VAL A 184 11.56 -2.96 -9.95
CA VAL A 184 11.77 -3.02 -11.41
C VAL A 184 10.75 -2.18 -12.19
N ALA A 185 9.52 -2.04 -11.68
CA ALA A 185 8.49 -1.19 -12.25
C ALA A 185 8.91 0.29 -12.18
N SER A 186 9.45 0.73 -11.03
CA SER A 186 9.99 2.08 -10.82
C SER A 186 11.31 2.36 -11.57
N GLY A 187 11.86 1.37 -12.28
CA GLY A 187 13.07 1.52 -13.11
C GLY A 187 14.38 1.17 -12.41
N GLY A 188 14.34 0.49 -11.25
CA GLY A 188 15.51 0.03 -10.53
C GLY A 188 15.89 -1.44 -10.80
N LEU A 189 16.86 -1.93 -10.05
CA LEU A 189 17.29 -3.34 -9.99
C LEU A 189 17.62 -3.74 -8.55
N VAL A 190 17.44 -5.02 -8.24
CA VAL A 190 17.88 -5.59 -6.96
C VAL A 190 19.32 -6.08 -7.07
N VAL A 191 20.12 -5.81 -6.04
CA VAL A 191 21.51 -6.28 -5.89
C VAL A 191 21.69 -7.07 -4.60
N SER A 192 22.76 -7.86 -4.54
CA SER A 192 23.01 -8.80 -3.43
C SER A 192 23.89 -8.26 -2.31
N SER A 193 24.48 -7.07 -2.48
CA SER A 193 25.37 -6.50 -1.47
C SER A 193 25.08 -5.02 -1.21
N ILE A 194 25.35 -4.60 0.03
CA ILE A 194 25.26 -3.19 0.43
C ILE A 194 26.24 -2.35 -0.37
N ASP A 195 27.42 -2.87 -0.71
CA ASP A 195 28.46 -2.11 -1.41
C ASP A 195 28.06 -1.80 -2.86
N GLU A 196 27.38 -2.71 -3.56
CA GLU A 196 26.82 -2.50 -4.90
C GLU A 196 25.63 -1.52 -4.92
N ALA A 197 24.86 -1.43 -3.84
CA ALA A 197 23.60 -0.70 -3.84
C ALA A 197 23.77 0.82 -3.86
N ASP A 198 22.95 1.52 -4.65
CA ASP A 198 22.82 2.98 -4.59
C ASP A 198 21.95 3.41 -3.41
N ILE A 199 20.99 2.57 -3.03
CA ILE A 199 20.01 2.83 -1.96
C ILE A 199 19.63 1.53 -1.25
N ILE A 200 19.37 1.63 0.05
CA ILE A 200 18.95 0.49 0.86
C ILE A 200 17.44 0.57 1.09
N LEU A 201 16.70 -0.49 0.79
CA LEU A 201 15.29 -0.62 1.13
C LEU A 201 15.17 -1.45 2.42
N CYS A 202 14.93 -0.77 3.53
CA CYS A 202 14.65 -1.37 4.82
C CYS A 202 13.15 -1.63 4.93
N VAL A 203 12.75 -2.90 4.95
CA VAL A 203 11.36 -3.36 4.95
C VAL A 203 10.98 -3.83 6.34
N ASN A 204 10.09 -3.09 6.97
CA ASN A 204 9.46 -3.47 8.19
C ASN A 204 8.17 -4.26 7.88
N ALA A 205 8.06 -5.49 8.34
CA ALA A 205 6.93 -6.39 8.04
C ALA A 205 6.69 -7.33 9.24
N PRO A 206 5.50 -7.94 9.38
CA PRO A 206 5.28 -8.92 10.44
C PRO A 206 5.99 -10.23 10.09
N ALA A 207 6.27 -11.07 11.09
CA ALA A 207 6.85 -12.38 10.85
C ALA A 207 5.85 -13.37 10.22
N ASP A 208 4.55 -13.16 10.43
CA ASP A 208 3.47 -14.06 10.02
C ASP A 208 2.28 -13.30 9.38
N VAL A 209 1.26 -12.96 10.16
CA VAL A 209 -0.01 -12.39 9.68
C VAL A 209 0.00 -10.89 9.92
N MET A 210 -0.26 -10.13 8.86
CA MET A 210 -0.46 -8.68 8.97
C MET A 210 -1.82 -8.38 9.59
N ILE A 211 -1.84 -7.41 10.52
CA ILE A 211 -3.06 -6.86 11.12
C ILE A 211 -3.19 -5.37 10.77
N SER A 212 -4.36 -4.77 11.02
CA SER A 212 -4.58 -3.34 10.75
C SER A 212 -3.97 -2.46 11.85
N ALA A 213 -3.35 -1.35 11.47
CA ALA A 213 -2.61 -0.45 12.35
C ALA A 213 -3.45 0.14 13.50
N PRO A 214 -4.74 0.50 13.31
CA PRO A 214 -5.60 0.88 14.42
C PRO A 214 -5.66 -0.14 15.56
N HIS A 215 -5.48 -1.43 15.28
CA HIS A 215 -5.51 -2.52 16.28
C HIS A 215 -4.14 -2.83 16.89
N GLN A 216 -3.10 -2.05 16.60
CA GLN A 216 -1.74 -2.32 17.08
C GLN A 216 -1.58 -2.18 18.62
N PHE A 217 -2.57 -1.63 19.33
CA PHE A 217 -2.56 -1.51 20.79
C PHE A 217 -3.17 -2.73 21.50
N GLU A 218 -3.74 -3.67 20.73
CA GLU A 218 -4.32 -4.91 21.24
C GLU A 218 -3.22 -5.99 21.42
N THR A 219 -3.58 -7.13 22.01
CA THR A 219 -2.63 -8.22 22.26
C THR A 219 -2.02 -8.71 20.96
N LYS A 220 -0.72 -8.46 20.79
CA LYS A 220 0.05 -8.86 19.61
C LYS A 220 0.53 -10.31 19.72
N GLY A 221 0.50 -11.02 18.59
CA GLY A 221 1.06 -12.37 18.48
C GLY A 221 2.59 -12.40 18.43
N ALA A 222 3.15 -13.61 18.36
CA ALA A 222 4.59 -13.84 18.26
C ALA A 222 5.24 -13.13 17.05
N GLY A 223 4.51 -12.99 15.93
CA GLY A 223 5.04 -12.37 14.72
C GLY A 223 5.29 -10.87 14.78
N PHE A 224 4.77 -10.19 15.80
CA PHE A 224 5.07 -8.78 16.09
C PHE A 224 5.95 -8.61 17.33
N THR A 225 6.20 -9.69 18.08
CA THR A 225 6.95 -9.64 19.33
C THR A 225 8.23 -10.45 19.20
N THR A 226 8.23 -11.73 19.59
CA THR A 226 9.45 -12.54 19.73
C THR A 226 10.15 -12.86 18.42
N GLN A 227 9.45 -12.85 17.29
CA GLN A 227 10.04 -13.15 15.98
C GLN A 227 10.57 -11.90 15.26
N ARG A 228 10.38 -10.71 15.82
CA ARG A 228 10.75 -9.44 15.19
C ARG A 228 11.75 -8.68 16.05
N ASN A 229 12.91 -8.36 15.48
CA ASN A 229 13.97 -7.65 16.20
C ASN A 229 14.13 -6.23 15.65
N LEU A 230 13.28 -5.32 16.13
CA LEU A 230 13.34 -3.92 15.72
C LEU A 230 14.60 -3.20 16.17
N VAL A 231 15.20 -3.61 17.30
CA VAL A 231 16.44 -3.02 17.78
C VAL A 231 17.56 -3.24 16.76
N GLU A 232 17.82 -4.48 16.34
CA GLU A 232 18.83 -4.77 15.31
C GLU A 232 18.53 -4.04 13.99
N PHE A 233 17.27 -4.03 13.60
CA PHE A 233 16.84 -3.40 12.35
C PHE A 233 17.12 -1.88 12.35
N ILE A 234 16.89 -1.21 13.46
CA ILE A 234 17.13 0.23 13.62
C ILE A 234 18.63 0.55 13.80
N GLU A 235 19.40 -0.30 14.51
CA GLU A 235 20.86 -0.16 14.56
C GLU A 235 21.48 -0.33 13.15
N PHE A 236 20.96 -1.28 12.35
CA PHE A 236 21.36 -1.42 10.96
C PHE A 236 21.03 -0.17 10.13
N LEU A 237 19.83 0.37 10.28
CA LEU A 237 19.40 1.59 9.59
C LEU A 237 20.31 2.78 9.94
N ASP A 238 20.61 2.97 11.23
CA ASP A 238 21.56 3.98 11.71
C ASP A 238 22.95 3.80 11.10
N TYR A 239 23.48 2.58 11.11
CA TYR A 239 24.76 2.24 10.50
C TYR A 239 24.80 2.56 9.00
N ILE A 240 23.75 2.22 8.25
CA ILE A 240 23.65 2.53 6.81
C ILE A 240 23.72 4.04 6.55
N ILE A 241 22.93 4.82 7.29
CA ILE A 241 22.80 6.26 7.08
C ILE A 241 24.04 7.00 7.59
N ASN A 242 24.45 6.74 8.84
CA ASN A 242 25.45 7.55 9.53
C ASN A 242 26.87 7.04 9.33
N VAL A 243 27.09 5.75 9.09
CA VAL A 243 28.44 5.18 8.88
C VAL A 243 28.71 4.90 7.41
N LYS A 244 27.86 4.14 6.72
CA LYS A 244 28.04 3.81 5.30
C LYS A 244 27.66 4.96 4.37
N LYS A 245 26.99 6.00 4.90
CA LYS A 245 26.55 7.19 4.16
C LYS A 245 25.70 6.84 2.93
N LYS A 246 24.91 5.77 3.00
CA LYS A 246 24.00 5.36 1.93
C LYS A 246 22.58 5.83 2.23
N PRO A 247 21.84 6.33 1.23
CA PRO A 247 20.42 6.61 1.37
C PRO A 247 19.67 5.35 1.79
N ALA A 248 18.66 5.50 2.65
CA ALA A 248 17.83 4.41 3.13
C ALA A 248 16.35 4.77 3.01
N ILE A 249 15.57 3.87 2.42
CA ILE A 249 14.11 3.91 2.36
C ILE A 249 13.60 3.03 3.49
N LEU A 250 12.60 3.51 4.23
CA LEU A 250 11.88 2.72 5.22
C LEU A 250 10.48 2.41 4.71
N ALA A 251 10.26 1.18 4.25
CA ALA A 251 8.95 0.68 3.88
C ALA A 251 8.30 0.04 5.11
N ASP A 252 7.25 0.67 5.63
CA ASP A 252 6.54 0.21 6.82
C ASP A 252 5.27 -0.54 6.45
N VAL A 253 5.41 -1.86 6.33
CA VAL A 253 4.36 -2.77 5.90
C VAL A 253 4.08 -3.84 6.97
N ALA A 254 4.40 -3.54 8.23
CA ALA A 254 4.06 -4.40 9.37
C ALA A 254 2.54 -4.45 9.59
N PHE A 255 1.87 -3.35 9.31
CA PHE A 255 0.44 -3.19 9.47
C PHE A 255 -0.22 -2.73 8.16
N GLY A 256 -1.48 -3.12 7.96
CA GLY A 256 -2.34 -2.48 6.97
C GLY A 256 -2.92 -1.19 7.53
N ASN A 257 -3.36 -0.28 6.66
CA ASN A 257 -4.09 0.92 7.06
C ASN A 257 -3.37 1.83 8.07
N GLY A 258 -2.04 1.87 8.06
CA GLY A 258 -1.21 2.76 8.86
C GLY A 258 0.14 2.14 9.23
N GLY A 259 1.03 2.96 9.78
CA GLY A 259 2.38 2.55 10.18
C GLY A 259 2.50 2.04 11.63
N ASP A 260 3.67 1.50 11.93
CA ASP A 260 4.07 0.96 13.24
C ASP A 260 4.64 2.05 14.17
N LEU A 261 3.95 2.29 15.29
CA LEU A 261 4.32 3.29 16.26
C LEU A 261 5.58 2.93 17.06
N GLU A 262 5.85 1.64 17.27
CA GLU A 262 7.07 1.17 17.93
C GLU A 262 8.28 1.43 17.04
N LEU A 263 8.15 1.13 15.73
CA LEU A 263 9.19 1.40 14.75
C LEU A 263 9.53 2.89 14.73
N ILE A 264 8.54 3.77 14.55
CA ILE A 264 8.84 5.20 14.42
C ILE A 264 9.42 5.80 15.71
N THR A 265 8.99 5.31 16.87
CA THR A 265 9.56 5.72 18.16
C THR A 265 11.06 5.41 18.23
N LEU A 266 11.49 4.25 17.74
CA LEU A 266 12.91 3.88 17.70
C LEU A 266 13.69 4.70 16.66
N VAL A 267 13.09 4.99 15.49
CA VAL A 267 13.68 5.87 14.46
C VAL A 267 13.90 7.28 15.03
N GLU A 268 12.93 7.79 15.79
CA GLU A 268 13.00 9.08 16.47
C GLU A 268 14.08 9.10 17.57
N GLN A 269 14.14 8.06 18.41
CA GLN A 269 15.18 7.94 19.44
C GLN A 269 16.60 7.92 18.86
N LYS A 270 16.79 7.39 17.65
CA LYS A 270 18.06 7.44 16.90
C LYS A 270 18.28 8.74 16.14
N GLY A 271 17.33 9.67 16.15
CA GLY A 271 17.43 10.95 15.43
C GLY A 271 17.50 10.76 13.91
N LEU A 272 16.75 9.80 13.38
CA LEU A 272 16.76 9.43 11.96
C LEU A 272 15.57 9.98 11.16
N ILE A 273 14.55 10.57 11.80
CA ILE A 273 13.30 11.00 11.16
C ILE A 273 13.51 11.83 9.89
N MET A 274 14.36 12.86 9.93
CA MET A 274 14.64 13.70 8.75
C MET A 274 15.89 13.28 7.96
N LYS A 275 16.39 12.05 8.17
CA LYS A 275 17.54 11.49 7.46
C LYS A 275 17.18 10.37 6.48
N LEU A 276 15.94 9.87 6.52
CA LEU A 276 15.47 8.85 5.58
C LEU A 276 15.35 9.42 4.17
N ALA A 277 15.69 8.62 3.17
CA ALA A 277 15.46 8.96 1.77
C ALA A 277 13.97 8.89 1.40
N ALA A 278 13.22 8.04 2.10
CA ALA A 278 11.77 7.96 2.03
C ALA A 278 11.20 7.14 3.20
N TYR A 279 9.94 7.37 3.51
CA TYR A 279 9.10 6.57 4.41
C TYR A 279 7.70 6.42 3.77
N ALA A 280 7.04 5.28 3.96
CA ALA A 280 5.60 5.13 3.76
C ALA A 280 5.08 3.89 4.50
N GLY A 281 3.82 3.96 4.97
CA GLY A 281 3.13 2.88 5.66
C GLY A 281 1.61 3.06 5.69
N TRP A 282 0.96 3.19 4.54
CA TRP A 282 -0.47 3.51 4.43
C TRP A 282 -1.25 2.48 3.60
N ASN A 283 -2.53 2.30 3.95
CA ASN A 283 -3.53 1.44 3.29
C ASN A 283 -3.11 -0.05 3.13
N THR A 284 -2.27 -0.38 2.15
CA THR A 284 -1.78 -1.73 1.85
C THR A 284 -0.25 -1.77 1.74
N SER A 285 0.35 -2.96 1.74
CA SER A 285 1.79 -3.09 1.56
C SER A 285 2.24 -2.59 0.18
N SER A 286 1.50 -2.91 -0.88
CA SER A 286 1.74 -2.41 -2.23
C SER A 286 1.65 -0.88 -2.33
N ASN A 287 0.64 -0.26 -1.72
CA ASN A 287 0.51 1.21 -1.71
C ASN A 287 1.71 1.88 -1.05
N SER A 288 2.16 1.33 0.08
CA SER A 288 3.35 1.79 0.80
C SER A 288 4.61 1.62 -0.04
N LEU A 289 4.82 0.45 -0.65
CA LEU A 289 6.00 0.14 -1.47
C LEU A 289 6.09 1.04 -2.71
N GLY A 290 5.01 1.16 -3.48
CA GLY A 290 4.96 2.05 -4.64
C GLY A 290 4.84 3.53 -4.29
N THR A 291 4.84 3.90 -3.01
CA THR A 291 5.04 5.29 -2.57
C THR A 291 6.50 5.54 -2.16
N CYS A 292 7.04 4.72 -1.25
CA CYS A 292 8.38 4.94 -0.72
C CYS A 292 9.51 4.61 -1.70
N ILE A 293 9.34 3.62 -2.59
CA ILE A 293 10.34 3.28 -3.62
C ILE A 293 10.48 4.43 -4.63
N PRO A 294 9.40 4.93 -5.26
CA PRO A 294 9.45 6.13 -6.07
C PRO A 294 10.04 7.35 -5.39
N HIS A 295 9.67 7.59 -4.12
CA HIS A 295 10.21 8.70 -3.35
C HIS A 295 11.73 8.56 -3.12
N GLY A 296 12.21 7.37 -2.77
CA GLY A 296 13.64 7.10 -2.62
C GLY A 296 14.43 7.23 -3.92
N PHE A 297 13.85 6.84 -5.05
CA PHE A 297 14.48 7.03 -6.37
C PHE A 297 14.54 8.50 -6.76
N ARG A 298 13.50 9.27 -6.44
CA ARG A 298 13.53 10.73 -6.54
C ARG A 298 14.65 11.31 -5.67
N TYR A 299 14.82 10.85 -4.44
CA TYR A 299 15.91 11.27 -3.56
C TYR A 299 17.29 11.03 -4.18
N LEU A 300 17.53 9.91 -4.86
CA LEU A 300 18.80 9.67 -5.56
C LEU A 300 19.11 10.68 -6.67
N ILE A 301 18.08 11.30 -7.25
CA ILE A 301 18.22 12.24 -8.37
C ILE A 301 18.34 13.68 -7.87
N TYR A 302 17.53 14.06 -6.88
CA TYR A 302 17.40 15.45 -6.44
C TYR A 302 17.92 15.71 -5.01
N GLY A 303 18.25 14.66 -4.27
CA GLY A 303 18.75 14.74 -2.90
C GLY A 303 17.70 15.18 -1.88
N ASN A 304 18.21 15.69 -0.76
CA ASN A 304 17.44 16.16 0.39
C ASN A 304 17.03 17.63 0.23
N ASP A 305 16.14 17.90 -0.73
CA ASP A 305 15.57 19.24 -0.96
C ASP A 305 14.25 19.46 -0.19
N THR A 306 13.68 20.67 -0.29
CA THR A 306 12.46 21.04 0.44
C THR A 306 11.27 20.13 0.08
N VAL A 307 11.10 19.81 -1.20
CA VAL A 307 10.00 18.94 -1.65
C VAL A 307 10.10 17.53 -1.06
N HIS A 308 11.32 16.98 -0.94
CA HIS A 308 11.52 15.73 -0.23
C HIS A 308 11.13 15.82 1.25
N LYS A 309 11.55 16.89 1.95
CA LYS A 309 11.25 17.07 3.37
C LYS A 309 9.76 17.25 3.62
N ASP A 310 9.08 18.05 2.80
CA ASP A 310 7.63 18.26 2.87
C ASP A 310 6.89 16.93 2.68
N PHE A 311 7.25 16.16 1.64
CA PHE A 311 6.61 14.89 1.37
C PHE A 311 6.92 13.84 2.45
N LEU A 312 8.13 13.83 3.02
CA LEU A 312 8.50 12.92 4.11
C LEU A 312 7.68 13.21 5.37
N VAL A 313 7.55 14.48 5.75
CA VAL A 313 6.71 14.92 6.88
C VAL A 313 5.24 14.62 6.64
N HIS A 314 4.74 14.81 5.40
CA HIS A 314 3.40 14.40 5.02
C HIS A 314 3.17 12.93 5.32
N ARG A 315 4.07 12.04 4.88
CA ARG A 315 3.93 10.60 5.13
C ARG A 315 3.91 10.27 6.62
N TYR A 316 4.74 10.92 7.45
CA TYR A 316 4.69 10.69 8.90
C TYR A 316 3.35 11.13 9.52
N ILE A 317 2.81 12.26 9.10
CA ILE A 317 1.57 12.80 9.67
C ILE A 317 0.35 12.01 9.19
N GLU A 318 0.31 11.63 7.92
CA GLU A 318 -0.80 10.85 7.36
C GLU A 318 -0.71 9.38 7.79
N ASP A 319 0.36 8.70 7.42
CA ASP A 319 0.48 7.24 7.51
C ASP A 319 0.57 6.77 8.98
N LEU A 320 1.29 7.50 9.85
CA LEU A 320 1.40 7.16 11.28
C LEU A 320 0.43 7.95 12.14
N GLY A 321 0.32 9.27 11.91
CA GLY A 321 -0.56 10.11 12.72
C GLY A 321 -2.02 9.81 12.46
N TYR A 322 -2.49 10.03 11.24
CA TYR A 322 -3.91 9.90 10.92
C TYR A 322 -4.35 8.44 10.85
N CYS A 323 -3.71 7.64 9.99
CA CYS A 323 -4.16 6.29 9.68
C CYS A 323 -4.06 5.34 10.88
N SER A 324 -2.99 5.42 11.68
CA SER A 324 -2.78 4.54 12.84
C SER A 324 -3.43 5.01 14.13
N VAL A 325 -3.53 6.33 14.37
CA VAL A 325 -3.95 6.89 15.67
C VAL A 325 -5.23 7.71 15.57
N VAL A 326 -5.17 8.86 14.91
CA VAL A 326 -6.20 9.91 15.01
C VAL A 326 -7.54 9.44 14.45
N ARG A 327 -7.54 8.72 13.33
CA ARG A 327 -8.77 8.21 12.70
C ARG A 327 -9.58 7.33 13.66
N ARG A 328 -8.93 6.36 14.31
CA ARG A 328 -9.57 5.47 15.30
C ARG A 328 -10.06 6.28 16.50
N TYR A 329 -9.18 7.12 17.04
CA TYR A 329 -9.47 7.93 18.22
C TYR A 329 -10.72 8.82 18.03
N ILE A 330 -10.79 9.56 16.92
CA ILE A 330 -11.95 10.42 16.63
C ILE A 330 -13.21 9.59 16.41
N THR A 331 -13.10 8.48 15.67
CA THR A 331 -14.23 7.58 15.39
C THR A 331 -14.87 7.06 16.68
N GLU A 332 -14.05 6.60 17.63
CA GLU A 332 -14.54 5.99 18.87
C GLU A 332 -15.00 7.01 19.92
N ASN A 333 -14.42 8.22 19.95
CA ASN A 333 -14.62 9.15 21.06
C ASN A 333 -15.45 10.41 20.73
N TYR A 334 -15.69 10.73 19.45
CA TYR A 334 -16.32 12.01 19.08
C TYR A 334 -17.50 11.87 18.12
N LEU A 335 -17.44 10.97 17.13
CA LEU A 335 -18.40 11.00 16.02
C LEU A 335 -19.84 10.79 16.49
N GLN A 336 -20.08 9.83 17.39
CA GLN A 336 -21.42 9.54 17.90
C GLN A 336 -22.06 10.76 18.58
N ASP A 337 -21.30 11.44 19.44
CA ASP A 337 -21.77 12.64 20.17
C ASP A 337 -22.04 13.83 19.23
N LEU A 338 -21.33 13.88 18.10
CA LEU A 338 -21.53 14.88 17.05
C LEU A 338 -22.65 14.52 16.06
N GLY A 339 -23.29 13.35 16.21
CA GLY A 339 -24.33 12.86 15.29
C GLY A 339 -23.77 12.39 13.94
N PHE A 340 -22.51 11.97 13.91
CA PHE A 340 -21.77 11.50 12.73
C PHE A 340 -21.41 10.02 12.85
N ASN A 341 -20.90 9.44 11.77
CA ASN A 341 -20.36 8.08 11.75
C ASN A 341 -19.15 8.00 10.82
N TYR A 342 -18.55 6.81 10.71
CA TYR A 342 -17.34 6.60 9.90
C TYR A 342 -17.47 7.06 8.44
N PHE A 343 -18.64 6.87 7.84
CA PHE A 343 -18.94 7.17 6.43
C PHE A 343 -19.54 8.56 6.22
N TYR A 344 -19.84 9.30 7.29
CA TYR A 344 -20.48 10.61 7.19
C TYR A 344 -20.09 11.55 8.31
N VAL A 345 -19.35 12.60 7.95
CA VAL A 345 -18.91 13.70 8.83
C VAL A 345 -19.43 15.08 8.38
N LYS A 346 -20.43 15.09 7.49
CA LYS A 346 -21.16 16.27 6.97
C LYS A 346 -20.35 17.25 6.11
N GLU A 347 -19.24 17.79 6.61
CA GLU A 347 -18.47 18.87 6.00
C GLU A 347 -17.04 18.44 5.70
N GLN A 348 -16.44 18.96 4.62
CA GLN A 348 -15.03 18.74 4.34
C GLN A 348 -14.13 19.52 5.31
N ARG A 349 -14.50 20.78 5.61
CA ARG A 349 -13.82 21.67 6.55
C ARG A 349 -14.80 22.06 7.64
N GLY A 350 -14.82 21.30 8.72
CA GLY A 350 -15.71 21.50 9.86
C GLY A 350 -15.11 20.94 11.13
N ILE A 351 -15.96 20.64 12.11
CA ILE A 351 -15.51 20.21 13.44
C ILE A 351 -14.59 18.97 13.40
N VAL A 352 -14.87 17.99 12.53
CA VAL A 352 -14.06 16.76 12.44
C VAL A 352 -12.66 17.03 11.87
N SER A 353 -12.51 17.92 10.89
CA SER A 353 -11.19 18.29 10.38
C SER A 353 -10.39 19.13 11.39
N GLU A 354 -11.05 19.98 12.17
CA GLU A 354 -10.41 20.73 13.26
C GLU A 354 -9.92 19.80 14.38
N LEU A 355 -10.74 18.81 14.77
CA LEU A 355 -10.35 17.75 15.70
C LEU A 355 -9.16 16.96 15.15
N ALA A 356 -9.22 16.53 13.88
CA ALA A 356 -8.12 15.79 13.26
C ALA A 356 -6.81 16.58 13.29
N LYS A 357 -6.85 17.89 12.96
CA LYS A 357 -5.67 18.74 13.07
C LYS A 357 -5.13 18.78 14.51
N SER A 358 -5.98 19.00 15.50
CA SER A 358 -5.56 19.08 16.91
C SER A 358 -4.93 17.77 17.39
N GLU A 359 -5.51 16.63 17.03
CA GLU A 359 -4.99 15.31 17.40
C GLU A 359 -3.69 14.97 16.65
N LEU A 360 -3.52 15.43 15.40
CA LEU A 360 -2.26 15.30 14.68
C LEU A 360 -1.14 16.14 15.31
N GLU A 361 -1.46 17.35 15.80
CA GLU A 361 -0.50 18.17 16.54
C GLU A 361 -0.09 17.53 17.88
N LYS A 362 -1.00 16.78 18.53
CA LYS A 362 -0.67 15.98 19.73
C LYS A 362 0.20 14.78 19.35
N PHE A 363 -0.15 14.04 18.31
CA PHE A 363 0.64 12.93 17.79
C PHE A 363 2.10 13.34 17.52
N ILE A 364 2.32 14.51 16.89
CA ILE A 364 3.68 15.02 16.67
C ILE A 364 4.44 15.22 17.99
N LYS A 365 3.79 15.76 19.02
CA LYS A 365 4.44 15.97 20.33
C LYS A 365 4.83 14.65 21.00
N ASP A 366 3.97 13.65 20.88
CA ASP A 366 4.11 12.39 21.60
C ASP A 366 5.09 11.43 20.91
N TYR A 367 5.06 11.35 19.58
CA TYR A 367 5.82 10.36 18.80
C TYR A 367 6.97 10.95 17.96
N LEU A 368 6.91 12.26 17.63
CA LEU A 368 7.88 12.92 16.74
C LEU A 368 8.39 14.25 17.33
N PRO A 369 8.89 14.29 18.59
CA PRO A 369 9.31 15.52 19.25
C PRO A 369 10.35 16.34 18.46
N SER A 370 11.18 15.70 17.62
CA SER A 370 12.15 16.36 16.75
C SER A 370 11.52 17.26 15.68
N LEU A 371 10.23 17.06 15.37
CA LEU A 371 9.42 17.82 14.43
C LEU A 371 8.56 18.92 15.09
N VAL A 372 8.51 18.98 16.43
CA VAL A 372 7.74 20.02 17.14
C VAL A 372 8.25 21.40 16.74
N GLY A 373 7.33 22.27 16.31
CA GLY A 373 7.65 23.63 15.83
C GLY A 373 8.28 23.68 14.43
N LYS A 374 8.44 22.55 13.74
CA LYS A 374 9.03 22.45 12.39
C LYS A 374 8.04 21.95 11.34
N VAL A 375 6.77 21.85 11.69
CA VAL A 375 5.69 21.43 10.79
C VAL A 375 4.64 22.52 10.77
N LYS A 376 4.31 22.97 9.57
CA LYS A 376 3.22 23.92 9.32
C LYS A 376 2.08 23.20 8.61
N PHE A 377 0.91 23.19 9.24
CA PHE A 377 -0.35 22.75 8.63
C PHE A 377 -0.99 23.92 7.88
N ASN A 378 -1.00 23.87 6.55
CA ASN A 378 -1.67 24.84 5.70
C ASN A 378 -3.16 24.52 5.56
N ASP A 379 -3.51 23.24 5.40
CA ASP A 379 -4.91 22.78 5.31
C ASP A 379 -5.04 21.35 5.85
N VAL A 380 -6.18 21.08 6.49
CA VAL A 380 -6.59 19.77 6.99
C VAL A 380 -8.08 19.65 6.72
N TYR A 381 -8.50 18.65 5.95
CA TYR A 381 -9.90 18.50 5.53
C TYR A 381 -10.28 17.04 5.30
N MET A 382 -11.59 16.74 5.29
CA MET A 382 -12.15 15.41 5.02
C MET A 382 -12.64 15.35 3.57
N PRO A 383 -11.84 14.86 2.60
CA PRO A 383 -12.09 15.02 1.16
C PRO A 383 -13.44 14.44 0.73
N TRP A 384 -13.80 13.28 1.26
CA TRP A 384 -15.04 12.57 0.94
C TRP A 384 -16.10 12.70 2.03
N ARG A 385 -15.89 13.60 3.00
CA ARG A 385 -16.76 13.77 4.17
C ARG A 385 -16.97 12.45 4.93
N ARG A 386 -15.94 11.60 4.96
CA ARG A 386 -15.83 10.35 5.74
C ARG A 386 -14.48 10.29 6.42
N MET A 387 -14.28 9.28 7.28
CA MET A 387 -13.08 9.11 8.10
C MET A 387 -11.97 8.29 7.44
N PHE A 388 -12.21 7.63 6.30
CA PHE A 388 -11.20 6.74 5.72
C PHE A 388 -9.94 7.52 5.30
N GLU A 389 -10.11 8.60 4.55
CA GLU A 389 -9.04 9.51 4.09
C GLU A 389 -9.04 10.87 4.78
N ILE A 390 -7.86 11.49 4.76
CA ILE A 390 -7.66 12.87 5.15
C ILE A 390 -6.97 13.63 4.02
N GLY A 391 -7.41 14.86 3.79
CA GLY A 391 -6.71 15.84 2.97
C GLY A 391 -5.73 16.62 3.85
N LEU A 392 -4.45 16.55 3.53
CA LEU A 392 -3.39 17.24 4.26
C LEU A 392 -2.54 18.08 3.31
N ASP A 393 -2.37 19.37 3.64
CA ASP A 393 -1.33 20.24 3.09
C ASP A 393 -0.42 20.65 4.25
N VAL A 394 0.78 20.07 4.27
CA VAL A 394 1.78 20.26 5.33
C VAL A 394 3.14 20.59 4.73
N GLN A 395 3.89 21.43 5.44
CA GLN A 395 5.24 21.85 5.06
C GLN A 395 6.21 21.69 6.22
N TYR A 396 7.44 21.29 5.91
CA TYR A 396 8.54 21.29 6.84
C TYR A 396 9.19 22.68 6.90
N THR A 397 9.30 23.25 8.09
CA THR A 397 9.82 24.62 8.33
C THR A 397 11.08 24.65 9.17
N GLY A 398 11.74 23.50 9.37
CA GLY A 398 12.87 23.31 10.28
C GLY A 398 14.26 23.34 9.65
#